data_AF-A0A3B5QW27-F1
#
_entry.id   AF-A0A3B5QW27-F1
#
_cell.length_a   1.000
_cell.length_b   1.000
_cell.length_c   1.000
_cell.angle_alpha   90.00
_cell.angle_beta   90.00
_cell.angle_gamma   90.00
#
_symmetry.space_group_name_H-M   'P 1'
#
loop_
_entity.id
_entity.type
_entity.pdbx_description
1 polymer ?
#
loop_
_entity_poly.entity_id
_entity_poly.type
_entity_poly.pdbx_seq_one_letter_code
_entity_poly.pdbx_strand_id
1 'polypeptide(L)'
;MAKITENHVYALKREGEVKRVAFSASLLDSGSNTFGPFNTFRTLVFRNVVTNIGNAYNRNSGTELCIFFQFIFHLHSSHKCFDKYIALTKCSTGFFVAPVRGAYHFEFYICGPGSPSHFVSAVLVRNGEHIFIATETQPSHLAAAGNAATLLLEVGDVVFIRQYENSRISDSQNRHTTFSGHLLFTM
;
A
#
# COMPACT_ATOMS: atom_id res chain seq x y z
N MET A 1 5.86 -28.63 40.88
CA MET A 1 5.16 -27.69 39.98
C MET A 1 6.11 -26.56 39.63
N ALA A 2 6.38 -26.33 38.35
CA ALA A 2 7.22 -25.20 37.92
C ALA A 2 6.43 -23.88 38.07
N LYS A 3 6.94 -22.93 38.86
CA LYS A 3 6.39 -21.56 38.93
C LYS A 3 6.75 -20.85 37.62
N ILE A 4 5.77 -20.72 36.73
CA ILE A 4 5.88 -19.82 35.59
C ILE A 4 5.98 -18.41 36.17
N THR A 5 7.12 -17.75 35.93
CA THR A 5 7.37 -16.37 36.36
C THR A 5 6.46 -15.42 35.60
N GLU A 6 6.01 -14.34 36.25
CA GLU A 6 5.12 -13.33 35.64
C GLU A 6 5.66 -12.80 34.30
N ASN A 7 6.99 -12.64 34.19
CA ASN A 7 7.67 -12.25 32.95
C ASN A 7 7.40 -13.20 31.78
N HIS A 8 7.34 -14.52 32.01
CA HIS A 8 6.98 -15.48 30.96
C HIS A 8 5.50 -15.38 30.59
N VAL A 9 4.61 -15.10 31.55
CA VAL A 9 3.17 -14.87 31.25
C VAL A 9 2.98 -13.61 30.41
N TYR A 10 3.72 -12.54 30.70
CA TYR A 10 3.67 -11.30 29.91
C TYR A 10 4.28 -11.45 28.52
N ALA A 11 5.32 -12.26 28.35
CA ALA A 11 5.89 -12.57 27.03
C ALA A 11 4.91 -13.41 26.18
N LEU A 12 4.33 -14.45 26.76
CA LEU A 12 3.34 -15.31 26.09
C LEU A 12 2.05 -14.57 25.75
N LYS A 13 1.60 -13.63 26.60
CA LYS A 13 0.47 -12.74 26.28
C LYS A 13 0.76 -11.81 25.09
N ARG A 14 2.02 -11.36 24.93
CA ARG A 14 2.44 -10.55 23.78
C ARG A 14 2.59 -11.37 22.50
N GLU A 15 3.01 -12.63 22.60
CA GLU A 15 3.05 -13.56 21.45
C GLU A 15 1.67 -14.07 21.03
N GLY A 16 0.72 -14.14 21.98
CA GLY A 16 -0.67 -14.50 21.73
C GLY A 16 -1.57 -13.34 21.27
N GLU A 17 -1.03 -12.13 21.10
CA GLU A 17 -1.80 -11.01 20.57
C GLU A 17 -1.96 -11.17 19.05
N VAL A 18 -3.19 -11.50 18.63
CA VAL A 18 -3.53 -11.66 17.22
C VAL A 18 -3.18 -10.37 16.49
N LYS A 19 -2.21 -10.45 15.58
CA LYS A 19 -1.86 -9.30 14.74
C LYS A 19 -2.99 -9.03 13.77
N ARG A 20 -3.52 -7.81 13.82
CA ARG A 20 -4.61 -7.34 12.96
C ARG A 20 -4.06 -6.24 12.07
N VAL A 21 -4.30 -6.36 10.78
CA VAL A 21 -3.88 -5.38 9.79
C VAL A 21 -5.05 -5.15 8.85
N ALA A 22 -5.48 -3.91 8.71
CA ALA A 22 -6.51 -3.54 7.76
C ALA A 22 -6.42 -2.04 7.46
N PHE A 23 -6.58 -1.67 6.19
CA PHE A 23 -6.71 -0.28 5.79
C PHE A 23 -7.81 -0.11 4.75
N SER A 24 -8.38 1.08 4.72
CA SER A 24 -9.30 1.50 3.67
C SER A 24 -9.13 2.99 3.41
N ALA A 25 -8.97 3.35 2.14
CA ALA A 25 -8.66 4.71 1.73
C ALA A 25 -9.32 5.09 0.40
N SER A 26 -9.47 6.40 0.18
CA SER A 26 -9.90 7.01 -1.08
C SER A 26 -8.89 8.05 -1.56
N LEU A 27 -8.91 8.32 -2.87
CA LEU A 27 -7.81 8.99 -3.56
C LEU A 27 -7.55 10.42 -3.05
N LEU A 28 -8.59 11.25 -2.96
CA LEU A 28 -8.47 12.66 -2.58
C LEU A 28 -8.78 12.89 -1.09
N ASP A 29 -8.15 13.91 -0.48
CA ASP A 29 -8.55 14.38 0.86
C ASP A 29 -9.88 15.13 0.82
N SER A 30 -10.05 16.05 -0.14
CA SER A 30 -11.25 16.84 -0.34
C SER A 30 -11.35 17.32 -1.80
N GLY A 31 -12.52 17.86 -2.16
CA GLY A 31 -12.78 18.42 -3.48
C GLY A 31 -13.07 17.36 -4.54
N SER A 32 -12.84 17.73 -5.80
CA SER A 32 -13.00 16.86 -6.97
C SER A 32 -11.86 17.11 -7.93
N ASN A 33 -11.29 16.05 -8.49
CA ASN A 33 -10.20 16.15 -9.45
C ASN A 33 -10.18 14.97 -10.42
N THR A 34 -9.61 15.20 -11.61
CA THR A 34 -9.25 14.15 -12.57
C THR A 34 -7.74 14.17 -12.77
N PHE A 35 -7.11 13.00 -12.60
CA PHE A 35 -5.69 12.77 -12.76
C PHE A 35 -5.39 12.16 -14.13
N GLY A 36 -4.34 12.65 -14.78
CA GLY A 36 -3.94 12.23 -16.12
C GLY A 36 -4.73 12.94 -17.23
N PRO A 37 -4.50 12.58 -18.50
CA PRO A 37 -3.65 11.49 -18.94
C PRO A 37 -2.16 11.81 -18.74
N PHE A 38 -1.39 10.85 -18.25
CA PHE A 38 0.06 10.95 -18.12
C PHE A 38 0.72 10.01 -19.12
N ASN A 39 1.79 10.43 -19.78
CA ASN A 39 2.55 9.59 -20.72
C ASN A 39 3.39 8.48 -20.06
N THR A 40 3.28 8.31 -18.74
CA THR A 40 4.00 7.32 -17.95
C THR A 40 3.13 6.87 -16.79
N PHE A 41 3.36 5.66 -16.28
CA PHE A 41 2.69 5.14 -15.09
C PHE A 41 2.94 6.03 -13.87
N ARG A 42 1.87 6.38 -13.14
CA ARG A 42 1.94 7.20 -11.92
C ARG A 42 1.43 6.43 -10.71
N THR A 43 2.18 6.42 -9.62
CA THR A 43 1.71 5.89 -8.34
C THR A 43 0.55 6.72 -7.82
N LEU A 44 -0.55 6.06 -7.45
CA LEU A 44 -1.68 6.70 -6.79
C LEU A 44 -1.44 6.74 -5.28
N VAL A 45 -1.61 7.92 -4.68
CA VAL A 45 -1.50 8.13 -3.23
C VAL A 45 -2.89 8.41 -2.69
N PHE A 46 -3.47 7.46 -1.95
CA PHE A 46 -4.80 7.58 -1.38
C PHE A 46 -4.71 8.36 -0.07
N ARG A 47 -5.17 9.60 -0.10
CA ARG A 47 -4.90 10.55 0.99
C ARG A 47 -5.94 10.47 2.11
N ASN A 48 -7.21 10.25 1.75
CA ASN A 48 -8.28 10.09 2.72
C ASN A 48 -8.33 8.65 3.24
N VAL A 49 -7.59 8.38 4.31
CA VAL A 49 -7.54 7.08 4.99
C VAL A 49 -8.58 7.01 6.11
N VAL A 50 -9.57 6.14 5.94
CA VAL A 50 -10.68 5.94 6.88
C VAL A 50 -10.30 4.96 7.99
N THR A 51 -9.48 3.95 7.67
CA THR A 51 -9.01 2.93 8.62
C THR A 51 -7.56 2.58 8.29
N ASN A 52 -6.73 2.37 9.32
CA ASN A 52 -5.33 1.97 9.18
C ASN A 52 -4.85 1.15 10.39
N ILE A 53 -5.56 0.06 10.70
CA ILE A 53 -5.21 -0.84 11.79
C ILE A 53 -3.84 -1.48 11.49
N GLY A 54 -2.93 -1.39 12.45
CA GLY A 54 -1.54 -1.86 12.29
C GLY A 54 -0.64 -0.88 11.55
N ASN A 55 -1.14 0.30 11.15
CA ASN A 55 -0.38 1.39 10.50
C ASN A 55 0.45 0.92 9.29
N ALA A 56 -0.06 -0.04 8.53
CA ALA A 56 0.65 -0.65 7.41
C ALA A 56 0.55 0.17 6.11
N TYR A 57 -0.44 1.07 5.99
CA TYR A 57 -0.58 1.96 4.83
C TYR A 57 -0.02 3.36 5.08
N ASN A 58 0.82 3.84 4.17
CA ASN A 58 1.50 5.13 4.26
C ASN A 58 0.81 6.21 3.42
N ARG A 59 0.03 7.09 4.07
CA ARG A 59 -0.74 8.17 3.41
C ARG A 59 0.05 9.46 3.12
N ASN A 60 1.18 9.65 3.79
CA ASN A 60 1.84 10.96 3.84
C ASN A 60 2.35 11.37 2.46
N SER A 61 2.33 12.68 2.16
CA SER A 61 2.72 13.29 0.88
C SER A 61 4.23 13.34 0.62
N GLY A 62 5.03 12.63 1.42
CA GLY A 62 6.50 12.62 1.31
C GLY A 62 7.17 13.83 1.95
N THR A 63 6.47 14.59 2.81
CA THR A 63 7.05 15.68 3.61
C THR A 63 7.58 15.21 4.96
N GLU A 64 7.21 14.00 5.41
CA GLU A 64 7.68 13.42 6.66
C GLU A 64 8.81 12.43 6.39
N LEU A 65 9.87 12.51 7.19
CA LEU A 65 11.04 11.65 7.11
C LEU A 65 10.67 10.28 7.72
N CYS A 66 10.79 9.20 6.95
CA CYS A 66 10.67 7.85 7.50
C CYS A 66 12.04 7.39 7.96
N ILE A 67 12.10 6.90 9.20
CA ILE A 67 13.27 6.22 9.73
C ILE A 67 13.21 4.78 9.23
N PHE A 68 14.01 4.45 8.21
CA PHE A 68 14.27 3.05 7.86
C PHE A 68 15.64 2.64 8.40
N PHE A 69 15.71 1.45 9.00
CA PHE A 69 17.00 0.80 9.25
C PHE A 69 17.46 0.18 7.93
N GLN A 70 18.36 0.85 7.22
CA GLN A 70 19.01 0.28 6.05
C GLN A 70 20.18 -0.58 6.52
N PHE A 71 20.16 -1.89 6.26
CA PHE A 71 21.37 -2.71 6.37
C PHE A 71 22.25 -2.42 5.14
N ILE A 72 23.29 -1.59 5.29
CA ILE A 72 24.32 -1.44 4.25
C ILE A 72 25.39 -2.50 4.49
N PHE A 73 25.52 -3.46 3.57
CA PHE A 73 26.69 -4.32 3.51
C PHE A 73 27.83 -3.56 2.82
N HIS A 74 28.81 -3.08 3.58
CA HIS A 74 30.08 -2.64 3.01
C HIS A 74 31.09 -3.79 3.07
N LEU A 75 31.42 -4.36 1.92
CA LEU A 75 32.54 -5.27 1.79
C LEU A 75 33.83 -4.44 1.81
N HIS A 76 34.45 -4.31 2.98
CA HIS A 76 35.90 -4.13 3.10
C HIS A 76 36.40 -4.80 4.39
N SER A 77 37.23 -5.84 4.19
CA SER A 77 38.22 -6.43 5.09
C SER A 77 37.81 -6.90 6.51
N SER A 78 37.86 -8.22 6.67
CA SER A 78 38.17 -9.03 7.87
C SER A 78 37.40 -8.87 9.19
N HIS A 79 36.56 -7.86 9.41
CA HIS A 79 35.71 -7.80 10.61
C HIS A 79 34.28 -7.40 10.24
N LYS A 80 33.33 -8.32 10.41
CA LYS A 80 31.90 -8.04 10.24
C LYS A 80 31.43 -7.14 11.39
N CYS A 81 31.55 -5.83 11.24
CA CYS A 81 30.96 -4.86 12.16
C CYS A 81 29.56 -4.47 11.64
N PHE A 82 28.53 -4.64 12.46
CA PHE A 82 27.17 -4.20 12.15
C PHE A 82 27.02 -2.73 12.55
N ASP A 83 27.29 -1.81 11.63
CA ASP A 83 27.01 -0.40 11.88
C ASP A 83 25.55 -0.08 11.49
N LYS A 84 24.75 0.23 12.52
CA LYS A 84 23.35 0.64 12.37
C LYS A 84 23.31 2.12 11.96
N TYR A 85 23.31 2.39 10.65
CA TYR A 85 23.14 3.77 10.16
C TYR A 85 21.64 4.13 10.08
N ILE A 86 21.27 5.23 10.73
CA ILE A 86 19.95 5.86 10.57
C ILE A 86 19.99 6.63 9.25
N ALA A 87 19.34 6.10 8.22
CA ALA A 87 19.12 6.82 6.97
C ALA A 87 17.76 7.52 7.06
N LEU A 88 17.77 8.86 7.00
CA LEU A 88 16.56 9.67 6.82
C LEU A 88 16.17 9.61 5.35
N THR A 89 15.35 8.62 4.99
CA THR A 89 14.86 8.46 3.62
C THR A 89 13.44 9.04 3.54
N LYS A 90 13.15 9.76 2.46
CA LYS A 90 11.81 10.27 2.16
C LYS A 90 10.81 9.09 2.22
N CYS A 91 9.77 9.18 3.05
CA CYS A 91 8.76 8.11 3.12
C CYS A 91 8.21 7.86 1.71
N SER A 92 8.25 6.60 1.28
CA SER A 92 7.60 6.16 0.06
C SER A 92 6.08 6.18 0.26
N THR A 93 5.39 6.97 -0.56
CA THR A 93 3.99 7.39 -0.32
C THR A 93 3.00 6.53 -1.08
N GLY A 94 1.81 6.29 -0.51
CA GLY A 94 0.76 5.51 -1.15
C GLY A 94 0.99 4.00 -1.10
N PHE A 95 1.91 3.55 -0.24
CA PHE A 95 2.37 2.18 -0.16
C PHE A 95 1.81 1.49 1.09
N PHE A 96 1.32 0.28 0.89
CA PHE A 96 1.14 -0.69 1.95
C PHE A 96 2.45 -1.47 2.14
N VAL A 97 2.91 -1.62 3.38
CA VAL A 97 4.09 -2.44 3.72
C VAL A 97 3.64 -3.54 4.67
N ALA A 98 3.85 -4.80 4.29
CA ALA A 98 3.44 -5.95 5.10
C ALA A 98 4.22 -5.98 6.44
N PRO A 99 3.55 -5.79 7.59
CA PRO A 99 4.23 -5.78 8.89
C PRO A 99 4.49 -7.20 9.41
N VAL A 100 3.81 -8.20 8.84
CA VAL A 100 3.98 -9.62 9.13
C VAL A 100 3.87 -10.45 7.88
N ARG A 101 4.44 -11.64 7.94
CA ARG A 101 4.21 -12.66 6.93
C ARG A 101 2.78 -13.19 7.04
N GLY A 102 2.09 -13.29 5.91
CA GLY A 102 0.71 -13.76 5.90
C GLY A 102 0.03 -13.67 4.55
N ALA A 103 -1.20 -14.18 4.49
CA ALA A 103 -2.08 -14.00 3.35
C ALA A 103 -2.89 -12.71 3.51
N TYR A 104 -2.82 -11.82 2.53
CA TYR A 104 -3.49 -10.53 2.53
C TYR A 104 -4.46 -10.44 1.36
N HIS A 105 -5.65 -9.90 1.59
CA HIS A 105 -6.57 -9.54 0.52
C HIS A 105 -6.48 -8.04 0.23
N PHE A 106 -6.44 -7.70 -1.05
CA PHE A 106 -6.45 -6.32 -1.54
C PHE A 106 -7.53 -6.17 -2.60
N GLU A 107 -8.21 -5.05 -2.58
CA GLU A 107 -9.20 -4.68 -3.59
C GLU A 107 -9.07 -3.20 -3.90
N PHE A 108 -9.30 -2.84 -5.15
CA PHE A 108 -9.30 -1.45 -5.58
C PHE A 108 -10.38 -1.22 -6.62
N TYR A 109 -10.96 -0.03 -6.54
CA TYR A 109 -11.95 0.46 -7.49
C TYR A 109 -11.46 1.82 -7.99
N ILE A 110 -11.56 2.02 -9.30
CA ILE A 110 -11.17 3.24 -9.99
C ILE A 110 -12.35 3.75 -10.79
N CYS A 111 -12.51 5.06 -10.81
CA CYS A 111 -13.53 5.75 -11.59
C CYS A 111 -12.86 6.84 -12.43
N GLY A 112 -13.44 7.20 -13.57
CA GLY A 112 -12.99 8.32 -14.37
C GLY A 112 -13.97 8.68 -15.49
N PRO A 113 -13.73 9.79 -16.19
CA PRO A 113 -14.60 10.21 -17.28
C PRO A 113 -14.39 9.30 -18.48
N GLY A 114 -15.51 8.81 -19.03
CA GLY A 114 -15.57 8.21 -20.34
C GLY A 114 -15.06 9.19 -21.40
N SER A 115 -14.40 8.64 -22.43
CA SER A 115 -13.93 9.38 -23.59
C SER A 115 -13.68 8.45 -24.76
N PRO A 116 -13.83 8.94 -25.99
CA PRO A 116 -13.44 8.21 -27.19
C PRO A 116 -11.93 7.95 -27.31
N SER A 117 -11.08 8.71 -26.59
CA SER A 117 -9.62 8.69 -26.75
C SER A 117 -8.84 8.31 -25.49
N HIS A 118 -9.54 8.05 -24.38
CA HIS A 118 -8.93 7.70 -23.10
C HIS A 118 -9.75 6.64 -22.37
N PHE A 119 -9.07 5.87 -21.54
CA PHE A 119 -9.65 4.81 -20.73
C PHE A 119 -9.38 5.06 -19.24
N VAL A 120 -10.07 4.33 -18.38
CA VAL A 120 -9.82 4.31 -16.93
C VAL A 120 -9.03 3.05 -16.64
N SER A 121 -7.82 3.18 -16.10
CA SER A 121 -7.01 2.00 -15.80
C SER A 121 -5.97 2.21 -14.72
N ALA A 122 -5.86 1.21 -13.85
CA ALA A 122 -4.85 1.12 -12.81
C ALA A 122 -4.44 -0.33 -12.54
N VAL A 123 -3.25 -0.45 -11.97
CA VAL A 123 -2.55 -1.70 -11.73
C VAL A 123 -2.26 -1.84 -10.25
N LEU A 124 -2.56 -3.00 -9.68
CA LEU A 124 -2.02 -3.47 -8.41
C LEU A 124 -0.59 -3.97 -8.60
N VAL A 125 0.34 -3.38 -7.85
CA VAL A 125 1.77 -3.65 -7.95
C VAL A 125 2.28 -4.21 -6.63
N ARG A 126 3.10 -5.25 -6.68
CA ARG A 126 3.84 -5.79 -5.53
C ARG A 126 5.34 -5.71 -5.81
N ASN A 127 6.12 -5.06 -4.95
CA ASN A 127 7.58 -4.94 -5.08
C ASN A 127 8.05 -4.46 -6.48
N GLY A 128 7.25 -3.62 -7.15
CA GLY A 128 7.51 -3.14 -8.51
C GLY A 128 6.99 -4.05 -9.63
N GLU A 129 6.55 -5.26 -9.33
CA GLU A 129 5.93 -6.21 -10.26
C GLU A 129 4.44 -5.92 -10.47
N HIS A 130 4.00 -5.91 -11.73
CA HIS A 130 2.59 -5.81 -12.10
C HIS A 130 1.85 -7.10 -11.76
N ILE A 131 0.87 -7.04 -10.85
CA ILE A 131 0.07 -8.21 -10.45
C ILE A 131 -1.22 -8.27 -11.27
N PHE A 132 -2.18 -7.39 -10.99
CA PHE A 132 -3.48 -7.35 -11.68
C PHE A 132 -3.84 -5.94 -12.10
N ILE A 133 -4.60 -5.84 -13.18
CA ILE A 133 -5.06 -4.59 -13.77
C ILE A 133 -6.59 -4.51 -13.72
N ALA A 134 -7.12 -3.31 -13.54
CA ALA A 134 -8.52 -3.00 -13.82
C ALA A 134 -8.53 -1.96 -14.95
N THR A 135 -9.28 -2.23 -16.02
CA THR A 135 -9.41 -1.32 -17.16
C THR A 135 -10.84 -1.28 -17.61
N GLU A 136 -11.37 -0.09 -17.83
CA GLU A 136 -12.68 0.15 -18.42
C GLU A 136 -12.58 1.25 -19.47
N THR A 137 -13.30 1.08 -20.58
CA THR A 137 -13.39 2.08 -21.65
C THR A 137 -14.85 2.36 -21.96
N GLN A 138 -15.25 3.62 -21.81
CA GLN A 138 -16.58 4.07 -22.23
C GLN A 138 -16.45 5.34 -23.07
N PRO A 139 -17.23 5.48 -24.14
CA PRO A 139 -17.14 6.63 -25.04
C PRO A 139 -17.63 7.94 -24.40
N SER A 140 -18.50 7.86 -23.39
CA SER A 140 -19.09 8.98 -22.68
C SER A 140 -19.45 8.59 -21.23
N HIS A 141 -19.91 9.56 -20.43
CA HIS A 141 -20.32 9.38 -19.02
C HIS A 141 -19.18 8.90 -18.11
N LEU A 142 -19.45 8.02 -17.14
CA LEU A 142 -18.49 7.57 -16.15
C LEU A 142 -18.12 6.11 -16.37
N ALA A 143 -16.82 5.86 -16.51
CA ALA A 143 -16.26 4.52 -16.53
C ALA A 143 -15.76 4.18 -15.13
N ALA A 144 -16.11 2.99 -14.64
CA ALA A 144 -15.62 2.45 -13.38
C ALA A 144 -15.10 1.03 -13.60
N ALA A 145 -13.97 0.72 -12.97
CA ALA A 145 -13.36 -0.60 -13.02
C ALA A 145 -12.92 -0.99 -11.61
N GLY A 146 -12.83 -2.29 -11.33
CA GLY A 146 -12.29 -2.78 -10.08
C GLY A 146 -11.69 -4.16 -10.24
N ASN A 147 -10.72 -4.48 -9.39
CA ASN A 147 -10.11 -5.81 -9.32
C ASN A 147 -9.60 -6.08 -7.89
N ALA A 148 -9.27 -7.33 -7.60
CA ALA A 148 -8.82 -7.76 -6.29
C ALA A 148 -7.78 -8.89 -6.37
N ALA A 149 -6.97 -9.04 -5.34
CA ALA A 149 -5.96 -10.08 -5.22
C ALA A 149 -5.88 -10.60 -3.78
N THR A 150 -5.60 -11.89 -3.63
CA THR A 150 -5.07 -12.43 -2.38
C THR A 150 -3.61 -12.78 -2.58
N LEU A 151 -2.72 -12.16 -1.80
CA LEU A 151 -1.27 -12.28 -1.94
C LEU A 151 -0.67 -12.85 -0.66
N LEU A 152 0.21 -13.84 -0.80
CA LEU A 152 1.14 -14.21 0.26
C LEU A 152 2.29 -13.19 0.26
N LEU A 153 2.46 -12.49 1.38
CA LEU A 153 3.47 -11.45 1.54
C LEU A 153 4.46 -11.84 2.64
N GLU A 154 5.72 -11.49 2.43
CA GLU A 154 6.78 -11.50 3.43
C GLU A 154 6.86 -10.16 4.16
N VAL A 155 7.52 -10.13 5.32
CA VAL A 155 7.72 -8.88 6.08
C VAL A 155 8.49 -7.88 5.23
N GLY A 156 7.93 -6.69 5.05
CA GLY A 156 8.53 -5.61 4.26
C GLY A 156 8.13 -5.60 2.78
N ASP A 157 7.38 -6.59 2.30
CA ASP A 157 6.80 -6.53 0.95
C ASP A 157 5.90 -5.31 0.81
N VAL A 158 5.99 -4.66 -0.36
CA VAL A 158 5.33 -3.39 -0.66
C VAL A 158 4.24 -3.60 -1.70
N VAL A 159 3.02 -3.15 -1.41
CA VAL A 159 1.87 -3.21 -2.32
C VAL A 159 1.30 -1.82 -2.54
N PHE A 160 1.01 -1.45 -3.79
CA PHE A 160 0.46 -0.13 -4.14
C PHE A 160 -0.28 -0.15 -5.48
N ILE A 161 -1.00 0.93 -5.78
CA ILE A 161 -1.70 1.11 -7.04
C ILE A 161 -0.95 2.09 -7.93
N ARG A 162 -0.83 1.78 -9.23
CA ARG A 162 -0.35 2.69 -10.27
C ARG A 162 -1.42 2.96 -11.30
N GLN A 163 -1.68 4.23 -11.58
CA GLN A 163 -2.41 4.64 -12.78
C GLN A 163 -1.62 4.21 -14.02
N TYR A 164 -2.31 3.55 -14.95
CA TYR A 164 -1.76 3.16 -16.25
C TYR A 164 -1.49 4.41 -17.10
N GLU A 165 -0.48 4.35 -17.98
CA GLU A 165 -0.18 5.46 -18.89
C GLU A 165 -1.38 5.80 -19.81
N ASN A 166 -1.55 7.07 -20.13
CA ASN A 166 -2.62 7.63 -20.96
C ASN A 166 -4.05 7.41 -20.43
N SER A 167 -4.20 6.79 -19.25
CA SER A 167 -5.49 6.62 -18.58
C SER A 167 -5.87 7.86 -17.78
N ARG A 168 -7.14 7.99 -17.42
CA ARG A 168 -7.65 9.07 -16.56
C ARG A 168 -8.40 8.48 -15.39
N ILE A 169 -8.13 8.99 -14.19
CA ILE A 169 -8.78 8.54 -12.95
C ILE A 169 -9.27 9.77 -12.20
N SER A 170 -10.49 9.74 -11.73
CA SER A 170 -11.14 10.82 -11.00
C SER A 170 -11.55 10.37 -9.61
N ASP A 171 -11.60 11.34 -8.72
CA ASP A 171 -12.21 11.17 -7.42
C ASP A 171 -12.91 12.47 -7.01
N SER A 172 -13.83 12.36 -6.06
CA SER A 172 -14.60 13.48 -5.55
C SER A 172 -14.89 13.29 -4.06
N GLN A 173 -15.65 14.21 -3.47
CA GLN A 173 -16.17 14.06 -2.11
C GLN A 173 -17.00 12.77 -1.92
N ASN A 174 -17.53 12.19 -3.01
CA ASN A 174 -18.26 10.92 -2.99
C ASN A 174 -17.36 9.67 -2.99
N ARG A 175 -16.03 9.82 -3.02
CA ARG A 175 -15.05 8.74 -2.81
C ARG A 175 -15.19 7.58 -3.81
N HIS A 176 -15.11 7.87 -5.09
CA HIS A 176 -15.32 6.88 -6.17
C HIS A 176 -14.11 5.97 -6.37
N THR A 177 -12.91 6.47 -6.12
CA THR A 177 -11.67 5.72 -6.31
C THR A 177 -11.12 5.29 -4.96
N THR A 178 -11.11 3.99 -4.71
CA THR A 178 -10.81 3.38 -3.40
C THR A 178 -9.72 2.31 -3.50
N PHE A 179 -9.00 2.12 -2.39
CA PHE A 179 -8.05 1.05 -2.21
C PHE A 179 -8.11 0.57 -0.76
N SER A 180 -8.34 -0.73 -0.60
CA SER A 180 -8.49 -1.38 0.69
C SER A 180 -7.68 -2.66 0.72
N GLY A 181 -7.30 -3.07 1.93
CA GLY A 181 -6.69 -4.38 2.12
C GLY A 181 -6.59 -4.78 3.59
N HIS A 182 -6.50 -6.08 3.84
CA HIS A 182 -6.43 -6.62 5.19
C HIS A 182 -5.73 -7.97 5.24
N LEU A 183 -5.17 -8.29 6.42
CA LEU A 183 -4.60 -9.59 6.73
C LEU A 183 -5.73 -10.60 6.95
N LEU A 184 -5.68 -11.72 6.22
CA LEU A 184 -6.58 -12.85 6.43
C LEU A 184 -6.08 -13.70 7.60
N PHE A 185 -4.81 -14.10 7.54
CA PHE A 185 -4.15 -14.88 8.59
C PHE A 185 -2.62 -14.81 8.44
N THR A 186 -1.93 -14.88 9.58
CA THR A 186 -0.47 -14.99 9.66
C THR A 186 0.02 -16.37 9.25
N MET A 187 1.26 -16.47 8.77
CA MET A 187 1.94 -17.72 8.39
C MET A 187 3.19 -17.98 9.25
#